data_AF-A0A6I4TPP6-F1
#
_entry.id   AF-A0A6I4TPP6-F1
#
_cell.length_a   1.000
_cell.length_b   1.000
_cell.length_c   1.000
_cell.angle_alpha   90.00
_cell.angle_beta   90.00
_cell.angle_gamma   90.00
#
_symmetry.space_group_name_H-M   'P 1'
#
loop_
_entity.id
_entity.type
_entity.pdbx_description
1 polymer ?
#
loop_
_entity_poly.entity_id
_entity_poly.type
_entity_poly.pdbx_seq_one_letter_code
_entity_poly.pdbx_strand_id
1 'polypeptide(L)'
;MLTEAEIDARLPVWTALSDLFLDTELSDAAYRQIASVLRGSGFTPDELRGILEQEVAPAFAANLFSPAGDWAGWTPDSVREVVTASLDRGALCSLSARISRRLLRDHLRTEWLRISPLLEQASGAEPRS
;
A
#
# COMPACT_ATOMS: atom_id res chain seq x y z
N MET A 1 6.90 -1.47 -17.63
CA MET A 1 7.67 -0.37 -17.03
C MET A 1 6.75 0.83 -16.98
N LEU A 2 6.45 1.33 -15.77
CA LEU A 2 5.63 2.54 -15.60
C LEU A 2 6.43 3.75 -16.10
N THR A 3 5.74 4.74 -16.66
CA THR A 3 6.33 6.03 -17.02
C THR A 3 6.58 6.89 -15.78
N GLU A 4 7.42 7.92 -15.89
CA GLU A 4 7.71 8.83 -14.78
C GLU A 4 6.45 9.53 -14.24
N ALA A 5 5.55 9.95 -15.14
CA ALA A 5 4.26 10.54 -14.77
C ALA A 5 3.34 9.54 -14.03
N GLU A 6 3.38 8.26 -14.42
CA GLU A 6 2.63 7.20 -13.75
C GLU A 6 3.18 6.87 -12.36
N ILE A 7 4.50 6.96 -12.19
CA ILE A 7 5.18 6.82 -10.89
C ILE A 7 4.81 7.99 -9.99
N ASP A 8 4.84 9.22 -10.49
CA ASP A 8 4.51 10.41 -9.70
C ASP A 8 3.05 10.39 -9.20
N ALA A 9 2.12 9.99 -10.07
CA ALA A 9 0.71 9.83 -9.69
C ALA A 9 0.48 8.74 -8.64
N ARG A 10 1.26 7.65 -8.68
CA ARG A 10 1.15 6.52 -7.75
C ARG A 10 1.95 6.71 -6.47
N LEU A 11 2.96 7.57 -6.45
CA LEU A 11 3.82 7.80 -5.30
C LEU A 11 3.09 8.14 -3.99
N PRO A 12 2.09 9.05 -3.96
CA PRO A 12 1.35 9.32 -2.73
C PRO A 12 0.57 8.09 -2.25
N VAL A 13 0.05 7.28 -3.18
CA VAL A 13 -0.66 6.03 -2.87
C VAL A 13 0.29 4.99 -2.33
N TRP A 14 1.44 4.78 -2.98
CA TRP A 14 2.47 3.87 -2.50
C TRP A 14 2.96 4.24 -1.10
N THR A 15 3.17 5.53 -0.85
CA THR A 15 3.63 6.03 0.44
C THR A 15 2.59 5.72 1.52
N ALA A 16 1.33 6.08 1.31
CA ALA A 16 0.26 5.82 2.27
C ALA A 16 0.00 4.31 2.50
N LEU A 17 0.14 3.47 1.47
CA LEU A 17 -0.02 2.02 1.61
C LEU A 17 1.20 1.35 2.26
N SER A 18 2.40 1.93 2.15
CA SER A 18 3.61 1.40 2.78
C SER A 18 3.57 1.47 4.30
N ASP A 19 2.82 2.42 4.88
CA ASP A 19 2.56 2.51 6.33
C ASP A 19 1.92 1.24 6.89
N LEU A 20 1.15 0.49 6.08
CA LEU A 20 0.54 -0.79 6.48
C LEU A 20 1.56 -1.90 6.77
N PHE A 21 2.82 -1.68 6.41
CA PHE A 21 3.91 -2.63 6.56
C PHE A 21 4.92 -2.22 7.63
N LEU A 22 4.70 -1.10 8.33
CA LEU A 22 5.51 -0.74 9.49
C LEU A 22 5.24 -1.71 10.64
N ASP A 23 6.24 -1.96 11.48
CA ASP A 23 6.14 -2.78 12.70
C ASP A 23 5.34 -2.09 13.83
N THR A 24 4.67 -0.98 13.51
CA THR A 24 3.90 -0.17 14.45
C THR A 24 2.41 -0.36 14.21
N GLU A 25 1.65 -0.63 15.28
CA GLU A 25 0.19 -0.69 15.21
C GLU A 25 -0.39 0.67 14.77
N LEU A 26 -1.12 0.68 13.66
CA LEU A 26 -1.75 1.88 13.14
C LEU A 26 -3.00 2.23 13.96
N SER A 27 -3.09 3.51 14.35
CA SER A 27 -4.29 4.05 14.99
C SER A 27 -5.42 4.29 13.98
N ASP A 28 -6.66 4.39 14.44
CA ASP A 28 -7.81 4.76 13.60
C ASP A 28 -7.63 6.10 12.87
N ALA A 29 -6.84 7.01 13.43
CA ALA A 29 -6.51 8.28 12.78
C ALA A 29 -5.56 8.06 11.59
N ALA A 30 -4.60 7.14 11.71
CA ALA A 30 -3.71 6.77 10.62
C ALA A 30 -4.49 6.11 9.46
N TYR A 31 -5.41 5.17 9.76
CA TYR A 31 -6.28 4.59 8.72
C TYR A 31 -7.12 5.63 7.98
N ARG A 32 -7.67 6.63 8.69
CA ARG A 32 -8.41 7.73 8.07
C ARG A 32 -7.54 8.60 7.18
N GLN A 33 -6.30 8.87 7.60
CA GLN A 33 -5.34 9.62 6.80
C GLN A 33 -4.97 8.87 5.51
N ILE A 34 -4.67 7.57 5.63
CA ILE A 34 -4.42 6.69 4.47
C ILE A 34 -5.63 6.74 3.52
N ALA A 35 -6.83 6.48 4.02
CA ALA A 35 -8.05 6.53 3.21
C ALA A 35 -8.30 7.91 2.55
N SER A 36 -7.87 9.01 3.18
CA SER A 36 -7.94 10.35 2.59
C SER A 36 -7.00 10.50 1.39
N VAL A 37 -5.75 10.04 1.52
CA VAL A 37 -4.76 10.05 0.43
C VAL A 37 -5.22 9.18 -0.74
N LEU A 38 -5.71 7.97 -0.43
CA LEU A 38 -6.23 7.05 -1.44
C LEU A 38 -7.40 7.66 -2.24
N ARG A 39 -8.33 8.35 -1.57
CA ARG A 39 -9.44 9.03 -2.27
C ARG A 39 -8.97 10.19 -3.14
N GLY A 40 -7.97 10.94 -2.69
CA GLY A 40 -7.40 12.08 -3.44
C GLY A 40 -6.62 11.67 -4.70
N SER A 41 -6.27 10.39 -4.84
CA SER A 41 -5.47 9.88 -5.94
C SER A 41 -6.24 9.69 -7.26
N GLY A 42 -7.57 9.62 -7.21
CA GLY A 42 -8.42 9.38 -8.37
C GLY A 42 -8.53 7.92 -8.82
N PHE A 43 -7.87 6.97 -8.14
CA PHE A 43 -8.02 5.55 -8.40
C PHE A 43 -9.27 4.97 -7.75
N THR A 44 -9.87 3.98 -8.39
CA THR A 44 -10.99 3.20 -7.84
C THR A 44 -10.52 2.28 -6.71
N PRO A 45 -11.41 1.84 -5.80
CA PRO A 45 -11.04 0.89 -4.75
C PRO A 45 -10.42 -0.40 -5.27
N ASP A 46 -10.85 -0.89 -6.44
CA ASP A 46 -10.29 -2.10 -7.06
C ASP A 46 -8.86 -1.87 -7.58
N GLU A 47 -8.60 -0.72 -8.22
CA GLU A 47 -7.26 -0.33 -8.64
C GLU A 47 -6.31 -0.13 -7.44
N LEU A 48 -6.78 0.54 -6.39
CA LEU A 48 -6.02 0.75 -5.16
C LEU A 48 -5.64 -0.57 -4.50
N ARG A 49 -6.57 -1.53 -4.49
CA ARG A 49 -6.31 -2.88 -4.02
C ARG A 49 -5.29 -3.59 -4.89
N GLY A 50 -5.38 -3.45 -6.22
CA GLY A 50 -4.39 -3.96 -7.16
C GLY A 50 -3.00 -3.40 -6.90
N ILE A 51 -2.88 -2.08 -6.72
CA ILE A 51 -1.62 -1.39 -6.38
C ILE A 51 -1.05 -1.92 -5.06
N LEU A 52 -1.89 -2.08 -4.04
CA LEU A 52 -1.48 -2.65 -2.76
C LEU A 52 -0.94 -4.08 -2.93
N GLU A 53 -1.71 -4.97 -3.57
CA GLU A 53 -1.38 -6.40 -3.68
C GLU A 53 -0.21 -6.69 -4.63
N GLN A 54 -0.06 -5.91 -5.71
CA GLN A 54 0.88 -6.21 -6.80
C GLN A 54 2.12 -5.31 -6.81
N GLU A 55 2.04 -4.09 -6.28
CA GLU A 55 3.14 -3.12 -6.36
C GLU A 55 3.80 -2.92 -4.98
N VAL A 56 3.01 -2.57 -3.95
CA VAL A 56 3.51 -2.23 -2.62
C VAL A 56 3.85 -3.46 -1.80
N ALA A 57 2.91 -4.40 -1.69
CA ALA A 57 3.06 -5.60 -0.88
C ALA A 57 4.32 -6.43 -1.19
N PRO A 58 4.67 -6.76 -2.45
CA PRO A 58 5.92 -7.50 -2.71
C PRO A 58 7.18 -6.71 -2.39
N ALA A 59 7.13 -5.38 -2.48
CA ALA A 59 8.27 -4.51 -2.19
C ALA A 59 8.57 -4.42 -0.68
N PHE A 60 7.52 -4.41 0.16
CA PHE A 60 7.63 -4.27 1.62
C PHE A 60 7.39 -5.57 2.40
N ALA A 61 7.08 -6.70 1.73
CA ALA A 61 6.80 -7.98 2.38
C ALA A 61 7.92 -8.44 3.33
N ALA A 62 9.19 -8.13 3.00
CA ALA A 62 10.33 -8.50 3.85
C ALA A 62 10.23 -7.89 5.26
N ASN A 63 9.63 -6.71 5.40
CA ASN A 63 9.51 -6.02 6.68
C ASN A 63 8.57 -6.76 7.66
N LEU A 64 7.61 -7.54 7.14
CA LEU A 64 6.72 -8.36 7.98
C LEU A 64 7.43 -9.60 8.56
N PHE A 65 8.51 -10.08 7.92
CA PHE A 65 9.22 -11.30 8.35
C PHE A 65 10.50 -11.01 9.12
N SER A 66 11.14 -9.88 8.82
CA SER A 66 12.32 -9.41 9.50
C SER A 66 12.20 -7.88 9.57
N PRO A 67 11.64 -7.32 10.66
CA PRO A 67 11.56 -5.88 10.81
C PRO A 67 12.98 -5.32 10.69
N ALA A 68 13.21 -4.54 9.64
CA ALA A 68 14.45 -3.79 9.55
C ALA A 68 14.34 -2.72 10.65
N GLY A 69 15.31 -2.64 11.56
CA GLY A 69 15.21 -1.77 12.74
C GLY A 69 15.12 -0.27 12.42
N ASP A 70 14.54 0.49 13.35
CA ASP A 70 14.54 1.96 13.49
C ASP A 70 14.23 2.80 12.23
N TRP A 71 13.32 2.34 11.36
CA TRP A 71 12.78 3.22 10.31
C TRP A 71 11.71 4.10 10.94
N ALA A 72 12.01 5.39 11.12
CA ALA A 72 11.08 6.41 11.60
C ALA A 72 9.93 6.75 10.61
N GLY A 73 9.47 5.75 9.85
CA GLY A 73 8.56 5.89 8.71
C GLY A 73 9.28 5.84 7.37
N TRP A 74 8.49 5.73 6.29
CA TRP A 74 9.00 5.72 4.92
C TRP A 74 8.97 7.12 4.31
N THR A 75 10.08 7.57 3.74
CA THR A 75 10.07 8.79 2.93
C THR A 75 9.56 8.48 1.52
N PRO A 76 8.89 9.43 0.82
CA PRO A 76 8.44 9.22 -0.55
C PRO A 76 9.57 8.74 -1.48
N ASP A 77 10.77 9.29 -1.35
CA ASP A 77 11.91 8.88 -2.17
C ASP A 77 12.34 7.43 -1.90
N SER A 78 12.36 7.00 -0.63
CA SER A 78 12.64 5.59 -0.29
C SER A 78 11.55 4.66 -0.84
N VAL A 79 10.28 5.05 -0.74
CA VAL A 79 9.16 4.26 -1.29
C VAL A 79 9.28 4.14 -2.81
N ARG A 80 9.56 5.25 -3.49
CA ARG A 80 9.78 5.28 -4.94
C ARG A 80 10.86 4.28 -5.32
N GLU A 81 12.02 4.34 -4.68
CA GLU A 81 13.16 3.47 -4.99
C GLU A 81 12.83 1.99 -4.77
N VAL A 82 12.25 1.65 -3.61
CA VAL A 82 11.91 0.26 -3.24
C VAL A 82 10.85 -0.33 -4.17
N VAL A 83 9.79 0.41 -4.48
CA VAL A 83 8.71 -0.08 -5.36
C VAL A 83 9.19 -0.17 -6.81
N THR A 84 9.88 0.84 -7.33
CA THR A 84 10.40 0.79 -8.71
C THR A 84 11.44 -0.32 -8.91
N ALA A 85 12.34 -0.52 -7.94
CA ALA A 85 13.28 -1.64 -7.96
C ALA A 85 12.57 -3.00 -7.88
N SER A 86 11.48 -3.11 -7.09
CA SER A 86 10.65 -4.31 -7.01
C SER A 86 9.97 -4.61 -8.36
N LEU A 87 9.44 -3.58 -9.03
CA LEU A 87 8.81 -3.69 -10.34
C LEU A 87 9.81 -4.07 -11.45
N ASP A 88 11.03 -3.53 -11.42
CA ASP A 88 12.11 -3.85 -12.37
C ASP A 88 12.62 -5.28 -12.20
N ARG A 89 12.73 -5.77 -10.96
CA ARG A 89 13.19 -7.13 -10.64
C ARG A 89 12.20 -8.25 -10.99
N GLY A 90 11.07 -7.93 -11.61
CA GLY A 90 10.15 -8.85 -12.28
C GLY A 90 10.13 -10.29 -11.75
N ALA A 91 9.19 -10.61 -10.85
CA ALA A 91 8.82 -11.98 -10.50
C ALA A 91 9.93 -12.93 -9.96
N LEU A 92 11.14 -12.45 -9.63
CA LEU A 92 12.24 -13.31 -9.15
C LEU A 92 12.19 -13.64 -7.64
N CYS A 93 11.25 -13.08 -6.87
CA CYS A 93 10.92 -13.62 -5.55
C CYS A 93 9.99 -14.84 -5.72
N SER A 94 10.53 -16.02 -6.07
CA SER A 94 9.71 -17.20 -6.37
C SER A 94 9.71 -18.28 -5.27
N LEU A 95 10.66 -18.27 -4.32
CA LEU A 95 10.77 -19.34 -3.30
C LEU A 95 10.30 -18.91 -1.89
N SER A 96 10.71 -17.74 -1.37
CA SER A 96 10.15 -17.17 -0.12
C SER A 96 8.71 -16.66 -0.31
N ALA A 97 8.38 -16.22 -1.53
CA ALA A 97 7.09 -15.62 -1.82
C ALA A 97 5.89 -16.55 -1.65
N ARG A 98 6.01 -17.89 -1.71
CA ARG A 98 4.81 -18.76 -1.56
C ARG A 98 4.28 -18.81 -0.14
N ILE A 99 5.16 -18.90 0.86
CA ILE A 99 4.79 -18.90 2.28
C ILE A 99 4.43 -17.48 2.70
N SER A 100 5.25 -16.52 2.30
CA SER A 100 5.00 -15.10 2.54
C SER A 100 3.68 -14.63 1.92
N ARG A 101 3.28 -15.11 0.73
CA ARG A 101 1.99 -14.78 0.10
C ARG A 101 0.76 -15.19 0.90
N ARG A 102 0.81 -16.22 1.76
CA ARG A 102 -0.35 -16.57 2.60
C ARG A 102 -0.54 -15.55 3.71
N LEU A 103 0.51 -15.35 4.52
CA LEU A 103 0.50 -14.38 5.60
C LEU A 103 0.28 -12.96 5.10
N LEU A 104 0.89 -12.60 3.97
CA LEU A 104 0.67 -11.34 3.28
C LEU A 104 -0.80 -11.19 2.84
N ARG A 105 -1.43 -12.23 2.29
CA ARG A 105 -2.86 -12.16 1.93
C ARG A 105 -3.77 -11.98 3.14
N ASP A 106 -3.48 -12.67 4.25
CA ASP A 106 -4.27 -12.53 5.48
C ASP A 106 -4.09 -11.13 6.11
N HIS A 107 -2.86 -10.61 6.12
CA HIS A 107 -2.54 -9.25 6.54
C HIS A 107 -3.25 -8.22 5.66
N LEU A 108 -3.05 -8.28 4.35
CA LEU A 108 -3.67 -7.39 3.38
C LEU A 108 -5.19 -7.42 3.47
N ARG A 109 -5.79 -8.60 3.67
CA ARG A 109 -7.24 -8.71 3.88
C ARG A 109 -7.68 -7.98 5.14
N THR A 110 -6.94 -8.13 6.23
CA THR A 110 -7.24 -7.50 7.52
C THR A 110 -7.13 -5.98 7.42
N GLU A 111 -6.03 -5.48 6.86
CA GLU A 111 -5.79 -4.05 6.64
C GLU A 111 -6.81 -3.45 5.68
N TRP A 112 -7.12 -4.15 4.57
CA TRP A 112 -8.10 -3.71 3.60
C TRP A 112 -9.51 -3.61 4.18
N LEU A 113 -9.90 -4.53 5.06
CA LEU A 113 -11.21 -4.46 5.75
C LEU A 113 -11.35 -3.23 6.65
N ARG A 114 -10.24 -2.66 7.14
CA ARG A 114 -10.25 -1.40 7.90
C ARG A 114 -10.36 -0.18 7.01
N ILE A 115 -9.77 -0.23 5.81
CA ILE A 115 -9.73 0.90 4.86
C ILE A 115 -10.98 0.95 3.96
N SER A 116 -11.43 -0.19 3.43
CA SER A 116 -12.56 -0.30 2.51
C SER A 116 -13.81 0.47 2.94
N PRO A 117 -14.32 0.35 4.19
CA PRO A 117 -15.50 1.10 4.60
C PRO A 117 -15.24 2.62 4.63
N LEU A 118 -14.01 3.07 4.90
CA LEU A 118 -13.66 4.50 4.90
C LEU A 118 -13.65 5.08 3.47
N LEU A 119 -13.36 4.24 2.47
CA LEU A 119 -13.45 4.62 1.06
C LEU A 119 -14.93 4.71 0.62
N GLU A 120 -15.78 3.78 1.07
CA GLU A 120 -17.21 3.73 0.72
C GLU A 120 -18.05 4.80 1.43
N GLN A 121 -17.80 5.06 2.72
CA GLN A 121 -18.58 6.02 3.52
C GLN A 121 -18.53 7.46 2.98
N ALA A 122 -17.45 7.84 2.28
CA ALA A 122 -17.35 9.15 1.64
C ALA A 122 -18.09 9.23 0.31
N SER A 123 -18.32 8.09 -0.37
CA SER A 123 -19.10 8.04 -1.61
C SER A 123 -20.62 8.10 -1.36
N GLY A 124 -21.05 7.89 -0.11
CA GLY A 124 -22.46 8.01 0.33
C GLY A 124 -22.89 9.42 0.74
N ALA A 125 -21.99 10.42 0.67
CA ALA A 125 -22.28 11.80 1.03
C ALA A 125 -22.37 12.71 -0.21
N GLU A 126 -23.25 12.39 -1.16
CA GLU A 126 -23.87 13.42 -2.01
C GLU A 126 -25.38 13.46 -1.72
N PRO A 127 -25.87 14.35 -0.84
CA PRO A 127 -27.20 14.91 -1.02
C PRO A 127 -27.08 15.95 -2.14
N ARG A 128 -27.12 15.51 -3.39
CA ARG A 128 -27.27 16.43 -4.52
C ARG A 128 -28.77 16.63 -4.79
N SER A 129 -29.29 17.68 -4.13
CA SER A 129 -30.54 18.41 -4.38
C SER A 129 -31.88 17.72 -4.07
#